data_AF-A0A519XYG4-F1
#
_entry.id   AF-A0A519XYG4-F1
#
_cell.length_a   1.000
_cell.length_b   1.000
_cell.length_c   1.000
_cell.angle_alpha   90.00
_cell.angle_beta   90.00
_cell.angle_gamma   90.00
#
_symmetry.space_group_name_H-M   'P 1'
#
loop_
_entity.id
_entity.type
_entity.pdbx_description
1 polymer ?
#
loop_
_entity_poly.entity_id
_entity_poly.type
_entity_poly.pdbx_seq_one_letter_code
_entity_poly.pdbx_strand_id
1 'polypeptide(L)' 'MKKIIGVFIVLLVIAFLGILGLRIWNIEVVSLQTVIKSSATLLILGIAIVVLIISYGFYFKDNAEGYDKSVGNRAHPKV' A
#
# COMPACT_ATOMS: atom_id res chain seq x y z
N MET A 1 -0.96 14.85 4.95
CA MET A 1 -0.02 13.76 5.29
C MET A 1 -0.56 12.38 4.95
N LYS A 2 -1.73 11.97 5.45
CA LYS A 2 -2.36 10.65 5.14
C LYS A 2 -2.40 10.35 3.62
N LYS A 3 -2.96 11.27 2.82
CA LYS A 3 -3.05 11.15 1.36
C LYS A 3 -1.69 10.95 0.66
N ILE A 4 -0.64 11.60 1.14
CA ILE A 4 0.72 11.50 0.56
C ILE A 4 1.29 10.09 0.78
N ILE A 5 1.13 9.54 1.98
CA ILE A 5 1.55 8.17 2.30
C ILE A 5 0.78 7.15 1.44
N GLY A 6 -0.53 7.35 1.26
CA GLY A 6 -1.34 6.54 0.36
C GLY A 6 -0.83 6.57 -1.09
N VAL A 7 -0.43 7.74 -1.60
CA VAL A 7 0.15 7.86 -2.95
C VAL A 7 1.45 7.04 -3.09
N PHE A 8 2.33 7.07 -2.08
CA PHE A 8 3.55 6.25 -2.10
C PHE A 8 3.25 4.75 -2.09
N ILE A 9 2.26 4.31 -1.31
CA ILE A 9 1.83 2.90 -1.30
C ILE A 9 1.31 2.48 -2.68
N VAL A 10 0.50 3.33 -3.33
CA VAL A 10 0.00 3.06 -4.69
C VAL A 10 1.13 2.97 -5.70
N LEU A 11 2.11 3.88 -5.66
CA LEU A 11 3.28 3.83 -6.54
C LEU A 11 4.08 2.54 -6.36
N LEU A 12 4.27 2.09 -5.11
CA LEU A 12 4.94 0.82 -4.80
C LEU A 12 4.17 -0.39 -5.35
N VAL A 13 2.84 -0.40 -5.25
CA VAL A 13 2.00 -1.44 -5.84
C VAL A 13 2.14 -1.47 -7.36
N ILE A 14 2.09 -0.32 -8.02
CA ILE A 14 2.24 -0.24 -9.49
C ILE A 14 3.63 -0.74 -9.91
N ALA A 15 4.68 -0.32 -9.22
CA ALA A 15 6.04 -0.80 -9.48
C ALA A 15 6.16 -2.32 -9.30
N PHE A 16 5.58 -2.86 -8.22
CA PHE A 16 5.55 -4.29 -7.95
C PHE A 16 4.85 -5.08 -9.07
N LEU A 17 3.68 -4.62 -9.52
CA LEU A 17 2.93 -5.23 -10.61
C LEU A 17 3.69 -5.16 -11.95
N GLY A 18 4.37 -4.04 -12.23
CA GLY A 18 5.20 -3.90 -13.42
C GLY A 18 6.35 -4.92 -13.45
N ILE A 19 7.07 -5.08 -12.34
CA ILE A 19 8.15 -6.08 -12.22
C ILE A 19 7.59 -7.50 -12.33
N LEU A 20 6.42 -7.78 -11.72
CA LEU A 20 5.74 -9.06 -11.85
C LEU A 20 5.37 -9.38 -13.29
N GLY A 21 4.80 -8.41 -14.03
CA GLY A 21 4.45 -8.56 -15.43
C GLY A 21 5.68 -8.91 -16.28
N LEU A 22 6.76 -8.13 -16.17
CA LEU A 22 8.01 -8.39 -16.88
C LEU A 22 8.54 -9.81 -16.60
N ARG A 23 8.42 -10.25 -15.34
CA ARG A 23 8.83 -11.58 -14.92
C ARG A 23 7.95 -12.69 -15.48
N ILE A 24 6.63 -12.51 -15.51
CA ILE A 24 5.68 -13.51 -16.07
C ILE A 24 5.89 -13.67 -17.57
N TRP A 25 6.14 -12.58 -18.30
CA TRP A 25 6.45 -12.63 -19.73
C TRP A 25 7.86 -13.15 -20.05
N ASN A 26 8.64 -13.51 -19.03
CA ASN A 26 10.01 -14.01 -19.18
C ASN A 26 10.87 -13.09 -20.07
N ILE A 27 10.62 -11.78 -19.97
CA ILE A 27 11.41 -10.76 -20.68
C ILE A 27 12.72 -10.66 -19.91
N GLU A 28 13.69 -11.47 -20.34
CA GLU A 28 15.02 -11.57 -19.72
C GLU A 28 15.85 -10.33 -20.06
N VAL A 29 15.70 -9.27 -19.26
CA VAL A 29 16.69 -8.18 -19.20
C VAL A 29 17.84 -8.55 -18.25
N VAL A 30 17.71 -9.62 -17.45
CA VAL A 30 18.63 -9.97 -16.35
C VAL A 30 18.73 -11.49 -16.11
N SER A 31 19.90 -11.98 -15.68
CA SER A 31 20.27 -13.41 -15.59
C SER A 31 19.46 -14.28 -14.61
N LEU A 32 19.50 -15.60 -14.80
CA LEU A 32 18.79 -16.61 -14.00
C LEU A 32 19.05 -16.52 -12.47
N GLN A 33 20.27 -16.14 -12.06
CA GLN A 33 20.60 -15.90 -10.64
C GLN A 33 19.90 -14.65 -10.10
N THR A 34 19.75 -13.63 -10.94
CA THR A 34 18.95 -12.44 -10.61
C THR A 34 17.47 -12.77 -10.53
N VAL A 35 16.96 -13.71 -11.34
CA VAL A 35 15.57 -14.17 -11.26
C VAL A 35 15.27 -14.82 -9.91
N ILE A 36 16.15 -15.72 -9.42
CA ILE A 36 15.94 -16.39 -8.13
C ILE A 36 16.02 -15.40 -6.95
N LYS A 37 17.05 -14.53 -6.91
CA LYS A 37 17.15 -13.50 -5.87
C LYS A 37 15.98 -12.50 -5.94
N SER A 38 15.59 -12.08 -7.15
CA SER A 38 14.43 -11.21 -7.37
C SER A 38 13.12 -11.87 -6.92
N SER A 39 13.02 -13.20 -6.94
CA SER A 39 11.84 -13.91 -6.47
C SER A 39 11.59 -13.68 -4.98
N ALA A 40 12.64 -13.87 -4.17
CA ALA A 40 12.57 -13.64 -2.74
C ALA A 40 12.33 -12.16 -2.44
N THR A 41 13.01 -11.26 -3.15
CA THR A 41 12.80 -9.81 -3.01
C THR A 41 11.37 -9.40 -3.36
N LEU A 42 10.78 -9.94 -4.42
CA LEU A 42 9.39 -9.70 -4.80
C LEU A 42 8.42 -10.19 -3.72
N LEU A 43 8.66 -11.37 -3.16
CA LEU A 43 7.82 -11.92 -2.11
C LEU A 43 7.87 -11.04 -0.83
N ILE A 44 9.06 -10.63 -0.42
CA ILE A 44 9.26 -9.71 0.71
C ILE A 44 8.59 -8.35 0.44
N LEU A 45 8.76 -7.80 -0.77
CA LEU A 45 8.15 -6.54 -1.16
C LEU A 45 6.61 -6.62 -1.14
N GLY A 46 6.04 -7.72 -1.65
CA GLY A 46 4.61 -7.97 -1.59
C GLY A 46 4.09 -8.02 -0.16
N ILE A 47 4.76 -8.74 0.74
CA ILE A 47 4.41 -8.80 2.16
C ILE A 47 4.50 -7.39 2.79
N ALA A 48 5.58 -6.66 2.53
CA ALA A 48 5.77 -5.31 3.06
C ALA A 48 4.65 -4.36 2.61
N ILE A 49 4.23 -4.43 1.34
CA ILE A 49 3.12 -3.64 0.81
C ILE A 49 1.81 -3.98 1.55
N VAL A 50 1.51 -5.27 1.75
CA VAL A 50 0.30 -5.69 2.49
C VAL A 50 0.33 -5.14 3.93
N VAL A 51 1.46 -5.26 4.62
CA VAL A 51 1.63 -4.72 5.97
C VAL A 51 1.43 -3.21 5.99
N LEU A 52 1.98 -2.48 5.01
CA LEU A 52 1.80 -1.04 4.88
C LEU A 52 0.34 -0.65 4.63
N ILE A 53 -0.39 -1.38 3.79
CA ILE A 53 -1.83 -1.13 3.53
C ILE A 53 -2.65 -1.32 4.80
N ILE A 54 -2.43 -2.44 5.53
CA ILE A 54 -3.15 -2.73 6.79
C ILE A 54 -2.83 -1.64 7.82
N SER A 55 -1.54 -1.32 7.98
CA SER A 55 -1.08 -0.31 8.93
C SER A 55 -1.64 1.07 8.58
N TYR A 56 -1.67 1.42 7.29
CA TYR A 56 -2.25 2.67 6.81
C TYR A 56 -3.75 2.72 7.10
N GLY A 57 -4.49 1.66 6.76
CA GLY A 57 -5.92 1.55 7.05
C GLY A 57 -6.24 1.65 8.53
N PHE A 58 -5.45 1.01 9.40
CA PHE A 58 -5.67 1.02 10.85
C PHE A 58 -5.31 2.37 11.50
N TYR A 59 -4.12 2.90 11.25
CA TYR A 59 -3.64 4.15 11.88
C TYR A 59 -4.30 5.41 11.34
N PHE A 60 -4.69 5.41 10.06
CA PHE A 60 -5.22 6.61 9.41
C PHE A 60 -6.74 6.63 9.28
N LYS A 61 -7.45 5.57 9.71
CA LYS A 61 -8.91 5.52 9.84
C LYS A 61 -9.43 6.77 10.54
N ASP A 62 -10.36 7.47 9.90
CA ASP A 62 -10.83 8.75 10.38
C ASP A 62 -11.90 8.53 11.46
N ASN A 63 -11.51 8.66 12.72
CA ASN A 63 -12.43 8.52 13.86
C ASN A 63 -13.50 9.64 13.86
N ALA A 64 -13.29 10.73 13.12
CA ALA A 64 -14.22 11.85 13.03
C ALA A 64 -15.40 11.62 12.07
N GLU A 65 -15.44 10.51 11.32
CA GLU A 65 -16.61 10.14 10.50
C GLU A 65 -17.84 9.77 11.34
N GLY A 66 -17.62 9.27 12.56
CA GLY A 66 -18.69 8.91 13.49
C GLY A 66 -19.27 10.07 14.29
N TYR A 67 -18.78 11.30 14.08
CA TYR A 67 -19.20 12.48 14.83
C TYR A 67 -19.79 13.56 13.91
N ASP A 68 -20.86 14.19 14.38
CA ASP A 68 -21.48 15.33 13.71
C ASP A 68 -20.59 16.56 13.88
N LYS A 69 -20.17 17.13 12.74
CA LYS A 69 -19.32 18.33 12.66
C LYS A 69 -20.13 19.62 12.52
N SER A 70 -21.45 19.51 12.37
CA SER A 70 -22.37 20.64 12.18
C SER A 70 -22.95 21.19 13.49
N VAL A 71 -22.84 20.44 14.60
CA VAL A 71 -23.51 20.76 15.86
C VAL A 71 -22.53 21.02 17.00
N GLY A 72 -22.39 22.30 17.37
CA GLY A 72 -21.71 22.76 18.58
C GLY A 72 -20.19 22.51 18.62
N ASN A 73 -19.56 22.96 19.71
CA ASN A 73 -18.10 22.84 19.91
C ASN A 73 -17.70 21.56 20.70
N ARG A 74 -18.59 20.56 20.76
CA ARG A 74 -18.41 19.30 21.50
C ARG A 74 -18.66 18.12 20.55
N ALA A 75 -17.97 17.01 20.79
CA ALA A 75 -18.11 15.81 19.99
C ALA A 75 -19.51 15.19 20.17
N HIS A 76 -20.34 15.24 19.14
CA HIS A 76 -21.67 14.60 19.12
C HIS A 76 -21.62 13.38 18.19
N PRO A 77 -22.05 12.19 18.63
CA PRO A 77 -22.15 11.04 17.74
C PRO A 77 -23.18 11.32 16.65
N LYS A 78 -22.88 10.89 15.44
CA LYS A 78 -23.77 11.01 14.28
C LYS A 78 -24.81 9.88 14.38
N VAL A 79 -25.99 10.19 14.90
CA VAL A 79 -27.17 9.30 14.91
C VAL A 79 -27.82 9.21 13.54
#